data_AF-A0A659UF73-F1
#
_entry.id   AF-A0A659UF73-F1
#
_cell.length_a   1.000
_cell.length_b   1.000
_cell.length_c   1.000
_cell.angle_alpha   90.00
_cell.angle_beta   90.00
_cell.angle_gamma   90.00
#
_symmetry.space_group_name_H-M   'P 1'
#
loop_
_entity.id
_entity.type
_entity.pdbx_description
1 polymer ?
#
loop_
_entity_poly.entity_id
_entity_poly.type
_entity_poly.pdbx_seq_one_letter_code
_entity_poly.pdbx_strand_id
1 'polypeptide(L)'
;DDILVWVSLTISPLEDDQGKVIGASTIARDMTERRRADEHRKILIGELNHRVKNTLAVVQSIASQTLSNALTMEEAREAFGSRLINLAKAHDVLTRESWTSAKLDEIVADTVKPHSGNGTRFRIEGP
;
A
#
# COMPACT_ATOMS: atom_id res chain seq x y z
N ASP A 1 -20.93 26.28 -21.05
CA ASP A 1 -19.73 25.75 -20.37
C ASP A 1 -19.08 24.70 -21.25
N ASP A 2 -17.87 24.97 -21.71
CA ASP A 2 -17.08 24.02 -22.50
C ASP A 2 -16.36 23.03 -21.58
N ILE A 3 -16.53 21.74 -21.83
CA ILE A 3 -15.84 20.66 -21.12
C ILE A 3 -14.70 20.18 -22.01
N LEU A 4 -13.46 20.33 -21.54
CA LEU A 4 -12.29 19.76 -22.20
C LEU A 4 -12.21 18.26 -21.92
N VAL A 5 -12.19 17.46 -22.99
CA VAL A 5 -12.06 15.99 -22.91
C VAL A 5 -10.86 15.52 -23.72
N TRP A 6 -10.19 14.48 -23.21
CA TRP A 6 -9.14 13.81 -23.96
C TRP A 6 -9.79 12.93 -25.02
N VAL A 7 -9.42 13.11 -26.29
CA VAL A 7 -9.95 12.28 -27.38
C VAL A 7 -8.83 11.51 -28.07
N SER A 8 -9.06 10.23 -28.34
CA SER A 8 -8.35 9.51 -29.39
C SER A 8 -9.14 9.67 -30.68
N LEU A 9 -8.47 10.21 -31.70
CA LEU A 9 -9.06 10.52 -32.98
C LEU A 9 -8.45 9.61 -34.05
N THR A 10 -9.30 8.93 -34.80
CA THR A 10 -8.90 8.26 -36.05
C THR A 10 -9.65 8.92 -37.19
N ILE A 11 -8.90 9.39 -38.18
CA ILE A 11 -9.45 10.01 -39.38
C ILE A 11 -8.98 9.19 -40.57
N SER A 12 -9.91 8.84 -41.45
CA SER A 12 -9.62 8.15 -42.70
C SER A 12 -10.17 8.97 -43.86
N PRO A 13 -9.38 9.22 -44.93
CA PRO A 13 -9.89 9.91 -46.10
C PRO A 13 -10.93 9.04 -46.79
N LEU A 14 -11.96 9.68 -47.32
CA LEU A 14 -12.89 9.06 -48.26
C LEU A 14 -12.45 9.50 -49.65
N GLU A 15 -12.11 8.55 -50.50
CA GLU A 15 -11.62 8.78 -51.86
C GLU A 15 -12.66 8.32 -52.87
N ASP A 16 -12.74 8.99 -54.01
CA ASP A 16 -13.49 8.49 -55.17
C ASP A 16 -12.71 7.37 -55.91
N ASP A 17 -13.28 6.85 -56.99
CA ASP A 17 -12.68 5.77 -57.80
C ASP A 17 -11.39 6.18 -58.52
N GLN A 18 -11.09 7.47 -58.56
CA GLN A 18 -9.88 8.06 -59.14
C GLN A 18 -8.83 8.39 -58.06
N GLY A 19 -9.09 8.06 -56.79
CA GLY A 19 -8.19 8.32 -55.67
C GLY A 19 -8.20 9.78 -55.20
N LYS A 20 -9.16 10.60 -55.63
CA LYS A 20 -9.28 11.97 -55.15
C LYS A 20 -10.04 11.98 -53.82
N VAL A 21 -9.47 12.63 -52.80
CA VAL A 21 -10.13 12.81 -51.51
C VAL A 21 -11.40 13.66 -51.68
N ILE A 22 -12.54 13.06 -51.37
CA ILE A 22 -13.86 13.69 -51.42
C ILE A 22 -14.46 13.94 -50.02
N GLY A 23 -13.81 13.44 -48.97
CA GLY A 23 -14.23 13.69 -47.60
C GLY A 23 -13.33 12.99 -46.57
N ALA A 24 -13.80 12.96 -45.33
CA ALA A 24 -13.14 12.25 -44.24
C ALA A 24 -14.17 11.56 -43.35
N SER A 25 -13.91 10.30 -43.00
CA SER A 25 -14.60 9.59 -41.94
C SER A 25 -13.80 9.75 -40.65
N THR A 26 -14.48 10.09 -39.55
CA THR A 26 -13.83 10.36 -38.27
C THR A 26 -14.46 9.54 -37.15
N ILE A 27 -13.61 8.93 -36.32
CA ILE A 27 -14.00 8.30 -35.06
C ILE A 27 -13.28 9.04 -33.94
N ALA A 28 -14.05 9.69 -33.06
CA ALA A 28 -13.55 10.30 -31.85
C ALA A 28 -14.00 9.46 -30.64
N ARG A 29 -13.04 9.02 -29.83
CA ARG A 29 -13.30 8.27 -28.59
C ARG A 29 -12.83 9.11 -27.41
N ASP A 30 -13.74 9.44 -26.51
CA ASP A 30 -13.39 10.05 -25.22
C ASP A 30 -12.54 9.07 -24.40
N MET A 31 -11.41 9.56 -23.92
CA MET A 31 -10.42 8.83 -23.13
C MET A 31 -10.21 9.45 -21.75
N THR A 32 -11.03 10.43 -21.35
CA THR A 32 -10.87 11.19 -20.12
C THR A 32 -10.89 10.27 -18.89
N GLU A 33 -11.89 9.40 -18.79
CA GLU A 33 -11.99 8.43 -17.68
C GLU A 33 -10.84 7.42 -17.68
N ARG A 34 -10.44 6.94 -18.86
CA ARG A 34 -9.31 6.02 -18.99
C ARG A 34 -8.01 6.67 -18.52
N ARG A 35 -7.77 7.92 -18.91
CA ARG A 35 -6.59 8.72 -18.50
C ARG A 35 -6.59 8.93 -16.99
N ARG A 36 -7.71 9.35 -16.41
CA ARG A 36 -7.87 9.53 -14.95
C ARG A 36 -7.59 8.22 -14.20
N ALA A 37 -8.11 7.10 -14.68
CA ALA A 37 -7.85 5.79 -14.09
C ALA A 37 -6.36 5.41 -14.17
N ASP A 38 -5.70 5.65 -15.31
CA ASP A 38 -4.27 5.38 -15.50
C ASP A 38 -3.39 6.26 -14.58
N GLU A 39 -3.72 7.54 -14.43
CA GLU A 39 -3.04 8.47 -13.53
C GLU A 39 -3.22 8.08 -12.07
N HIS A 40 -4.46 7.79 -11.67
CA HIS A 40 -4.76 7.33 -10.32
C HIS A 40 -4.03 6.03 -9.99
N ARG A 41 -3.99 5.07 -10.94
CA ARG A 41 -3.23 3.83 -10.79
C ARG A 41 -1.74 4.08 -10.58
N LYS A 42 -1.13 5.04 -11.30
CA LYS A 42 0.28 5.39 -11.11
C LYS A 42 0.54 5.95 -9.71
N ILE A 43 -0.34 6.80 -9.20
CA ILE A 43 -0.25 7.34 -7.84
C ILE A 43 -0.30 6.20 -6.82
N LEU A 44 -1.29 5.31 -6.91
CA LEU A 44 -1.43 4.17 -6.01
C LEU A 44 -0.21 3.25 -6.02
N ILE A 45 0.37 2.99 -7.20
CA ILE A 45 1.62 2.22 -7.31
C ILE A 45 2.78 2.94 -6.60
N GLY A 46 2.88 4.26 -6.75
CA GLY A 46 3.87 5.08 -6.06
C GLY A 46 3.75 4.99 -4.54
N GLU A 47 2.52 5.15 -4.02
CA GLU A 47 2.24 5.04 -2.59
C GLU A 47 2.52 3.63 -2.05
N LEU A 48 2.13 2.59 -2.78
CA LEU A 48 2.42 1.21 -2.42
C LEU A 48 3.93 0.98 -2.33
N ASN A 49 4.68 1.39 -3.34
CA ASN A 49 6.14 1.27 -3.34
C ASN A 49 6.79 2.00 -2.16
N HIS A 50 6.28 3.19 -1.81
CA HIS A 50 6.74 3.92 -0.65
C HIS A 50 6.44 3.15 0.65
N ARG A 51 5.22 2.61 0.81
CA ARG A 51 4.86 1.79 1.98
C ARG A 51 5.73 0.54 2.11
N VAL A 52 5.99 -0.16 1.01
CA VAL A 52 6.88 -1.34 1.00
C VAL A 52 8.28 -0.96 1.49
N LYS A 53 8.86 0.14 0.99
CA LYS A 53 10.17 0.63 1.44
C LYS A 53 10.19 0.94 2.95
N ASN A 54 9.13 1.56 3.46
CA ASN A 54 9.01 1.85 4.90
C ASN A 54 8.98 0.56 5.73
N THR A 55 8.19 -0.44 5.33
CA THR A 55 8.14 -1.73 6.02
C THR A 55 9.50 -2.44 6.00
N LEU A 56 10.21 -2.41 4.87
CA LEU A 56 11.55 -2.99 4.78
C LEU A 56 12.55 -2.28 5.70
N ALA A 57 12.48 -0.95 5.82
CA ALA A 57 13.31 -0.19 6.74
C ALA A 57 13.04 -0.58 8.22
N VAL A 58 11.78 -0.81 8.59
CA VAL A 58 11.40 -1.30 9.93
C VAL A 58 11.97 -2.71 10.16
N VAL A 59 11.83 -3.62 9.20
CA VAL A 59 12.40 -4.97 9.30
C VAL A 59 13.92 -4.93 9.44
N GLN A 60 14.60 -4.08 8.67
CA GLN A 60 16.04 -3.86 8.79
C GLN A 60 16.42 -3.33 10.18
N SER A 61 15.70 -2.35 10.72
CA SER A 61 15.93 -1.83 12.07
C SER A 61 15.75 -2.92 13.13
N ILE A 62 14.72 -3.76 13.00
CA ILE A 62 14.49 -4.90 13.90
C ILE A 62 15.67 -5.88 13.82
N ALA A 63 16.15 -6.20 12.61
CA ALA A 63 17.29 -7.08 12.43
C ALA A 63 18.55 -6.52 13.08
N SER A 64 18.93 -5.27 12.76
CA SER A 64 20.12 -4.61 13.31
C SER A 64 20.07 -4.53 14.84
N GLN A 65 18.95 -4.08 15.42
CA GLN A 65 18.81 -3.99 16.88
C GLN A 65 18.82 -5.35 17.58
N THR A 66 18.30 -6.40 16.92
CA THR A 66 18.27 -7.73 17.53
C THR A 66 19.67 -8.35 17.52
N LEU A 67 20.35 -8.28 16.37
CA LEU A 67 21.69 -8.82 16.19
C LEU A 67 22.73 -8.11 17.07
N SER A 68 22.63 -6.79 17.26
CA SER A 68 23.57 -6.02 18.08
C SER A 68 23.42 -6.23 19.59
N ASN A 69 22.26 -6.70 20.07
CA ASN A 69 21.97 -6.80 21.51
C ASN A 69 21.92 -8.25 22.03
N ALA A 70 21.90 -9.26 21.17
CA ALA A 70 21.83 -10.66 21.57
C ALA A 70 23.20 -11.19 22.04
N LEU A 71 23.19 -12.01 23.09
CA LEU A 71 24.41 -12.63 23.63
C LEU A 71 24.81 -13.88 22.84
N THR A 72 23.85 -14.50 22.13
CA THR A 72 24.07 -15.67 21.29
C THR A 72 23.27 -15.58 19.99
N MET A 73 23.70 -16.33 18.97
CA MET A 73 22.97 -16.40 17.70
C MET A 73 21.59 -17.06 17.87
N GLU A 74 21.43 -18.00 18.80
CA GLU A 74 20.13 -18.62 19.07
C GLU A 74 19.15 -17.62 19.69
N GLU A 75 19.59 -16.83 20.68
CA GLU A 75 18.79 -15.75 21.25
C GLU A 75 18.41 -14.70 20.19
N ALA A 76 19.35 -14.35 19.30
CA ALA A 76 19.09 -13.44 18.21
C ALA A 76 18.01 -13.97 17.26
N ARG A 77 18.09 -15.27 16.91
CA ARG A 77 17.12 -15.94 16.04
C ARG A 77 15.73 -15.97 16.67
N GLU A 78 15.63 -16.34 17.94
CA GLU A 78 14.37 -16.39 18.68
C GLU A 78 13.74 -15.00 18.83
N ALA A 79 14.53 -14.01 19.27
CA ALA A 79 14.06 -12.64 19.44
C ALA A 79 13.64 -11.99 18.11
N PHE A 80 14.39 -12.22 17.03
CA PHE A 80 14.07 -11.66 15.72
C PHE A 80 12.78 -12.27 15.18
N GLY A 81 12.63 -13.60 15.25
CA GLY A 81 11.42 -14.30 14.84
C GLY A 81 10.19 -13.84 15.62
N SER A 82 10.30 -13.70 16.94
CA SER A 82 9.21 -13.20 17.79
C SER A 82 8.79 -11.78 17.40
N ARG A 83 9.75 -10.88 17.16
CA ARG A 83 9.47 -9.49 16.73
C ARG A 83 8.80 -9.43 15.35
N LEU A 84 9.19 -10.27 14.39
CA LEU A 84 8.54 -10.34 13.08
C LEU A 84 7.09 -10.83 13.18
N ILE A 85 6.83 -11.85 14.01
CA ILE A 85 5.47 -12.36 14.24
C ILE A 85 4.58 -11.27 14.87
N ASN A 86 5.12 -10.54 15.85
CA ASN A 86 4.38 -9.44 16.49
C ASN A 86 4.13 -8.28 15.51
N LEU A 87 5.10 -7.95 14.65
CA LEU A 87 4.92 -6.97 13.59
C LEU A 87 3.82 -7.38 12.60
N ALA A 88 3.79 -8.66 12.21
CA ALA A 88 2.75 -9.21 11.33
C ALA A 88 1.36 -9.11 11.97
N LYS A 89 1.23 -9.49 13.25
CA LYS A 89 -0.03 -9.36 14.00
C LYS A 89 -0.50 -7.90 14.09
N ALA A 90 0.40 -6.96 14.38
CA ALA A 90 0.07 -5.54 14.41
C ALA A 90 -0.39 -5.04 13.02
N HIS A 91 0.25 -5.52 11.95
CA HIS A 91 -0.14 -5.21 10.58
C HIS A 91 -1.51 -5.80 10.21
N ASP A 92 -1.83 -7.01 10.67
CA ASP A 92 -3.15 -7.63 10.47
C ASP A 92 -4.27 -6.85 11.18
N VAL A 93 -4.05 -6.39 12.42
CA VAL A 93 -5.03 -5.55 13.15
C VAL A 93 -5.31 -4.25 12.40
N LEU A 94 -4.27 -3.59 11.88
CA LEU A 94 -4.40 -2.33 11.13
C LEU A 94 -5.04 -2.49 9.74
N THR A 95 -5.03 -3.70 9.18
CA THR A 95 -5.58 -3.98 7.84
C THR A 95 -6.97 -4.60 7.89
N ARG A 96 -7.32 -5.28 8.98
CA ARG A 96 -8.61 -5.98 9.15
C ARG A 96 -9.73 -5.06 9.61
N GLU A 97 -9.41 -3.98 10.33
CA GLU A 97 -10.33 -2.90 10.61
C GLU A 97 -9.95 -1.70 9.76
N SER A 98 -10.84 -1.30 8.84
CA SER A 98 -10.65 -0.11 8.02
C SER A 98 -10.54 1.13 8.91
N TRP A 99 -9.35 1.44 9.45
CA TRP A 99 -8.90 2.69 10.10
C TRP A 99 -9.82 3.40 11.11
N THR A 100 -11.00 2.85 11.46
CA THR A 100 -12.07 3.63 12.10
C THR A 100 -12.32 3.22 13.55
N SER A 101 -11.88 2.05 14.04
CA SER A 101 -12.29 1.62 15.39
C SER A 101 -11.41 0.62 16.15
N ALA A 102 -10.13 0.42 15.80
CA ALA A 102 -9.29 -0.43 16.62
C ALA A 102 -9.03 0.30 17.95
N LYS A 103 -9.60 -0.23 19.04
CA LYS A 103 -9.46 0.39 20.35
C LYS A 103 -8.02 0.20 20.83
N LEU A 104 -7.44 1.30 21.31
CA LEU A 104 -6.02 1.36 21.67
C LEU A 104 -5.69 0.38 22.80
N ASP A 105 -6.64 0.14 23.70
CA ASP A 105 -6.54 -0.82 24.80
C ASP A 105 -6.36 -2.27 24.31
N GLU A 106 -7.10 -2.69 23.29
CA GLU A 106 -6.99 -4.03 22.69
C GLU A 106 -5.63 -4.24 22.02
N ILE A 107 -5.14 -3.24 21.27
CA ILE A 107 -3.83 -3.30 20.62
C ILE A 107 -2.70 -3.42 21.66
N VAL A 108 -2.75 -2.59 22.71
CA VAL A 108 -1.75 -2.61 23.77
C VAL A 108 -1.81 -3.94 24.52
N ALA A 109 -2.99 -4.42 24.88
CA ALA A 109 -3.19 -5.68 25.58
C ALA A 109 -2.63 -6.88 24.79
N ASP A 110 -2.96 -7.01 23.50
CA ASP A 110 -2.48 -8.10 22.65
C ASP A 110 -0.97 -8.05 22.41
N THR A 111 -0.39 -6.86 22.36
CA THR A 111 1.06 -6.68 22.17
C THR A 111 1.86 -7.07 23.42
N VAL A 112 1.35 -6.78 24.63
CA VAL A 112 2.05 -7.09 25.89
C VAL A 112 1.80 -8.51 26.39
N LYS A 113 0.73 -9.18 25.96
CA LYS A 113 0.35 -10.55 26.38
C LYS A 113 1.46 -11.61 26.24
N PRO A 114 2.28 -11.64 25.17
CA PRO A 114 3.40 -12.59 25.07
C PRO A 114 4.53 -12.29 26.07
N HIS A 115 4.59 -11.06 26.59
CA HIS A 115 5.67 -10.55 27.43
C HIS A 115 5.26 -10.42 28.91
N SER A 116 3.96 -10.56 29.22
CA SER A 116 3.40 -10.28 30.55
C SER A 116 3.74 -11.33 31.61
N GLY A 117 4.23 -12.51 31.23
CA GLY A 117 4.46 -13.62 32.18
C GLY A 117 3.20 -13.92 33.01
N ASN A 118 3.33 -13.92 34.34
CA ASN A 118 2.23 -14.17 35.30
C ASN A 118 1.18 -13.03 35.38
N GLY A 119 1.17 -12.08 34.45
CA GLY A 119 0.13 -11.06 34.34
C GLY A 119 0.33 -9.80 35.19
N THR A 120 1.41 -9.70 35.97
CA THR A 120 1.68 -8.55 36.86
C THR A 120 2.72 -7.55 36.33
N ARG A 121 3.31 -7.83 35.16
CA ARG A 121 4.47 -7.07 34.66
C ARG A 121 4.12 -5.72 34.02
N PHE A 122 2.88 -5.54 33.58
CA PHE A 122 2.43 -4.34 32.89
C PHE A 122 1.08 -3.90 33.46
N ARG A 123 0.94 -2.59 33.70
CA ARG A 123 -0.33 -1.92 34.02
C ARG A 123 -0.66 -1.00 32.85
N ILE A 124 -1.81 -1.21 32.23
CA ILE A 124 -2.29 -0.42 31.09
C ILE A 124 -3.37 0.51 31.62
N GLU A 125 -3.19 1.83 31.46
CA GLU A 125 -4.18 2.85 31.83
C GLU A 125 -4.27 3.92 30.75
N GLY A 126 -5.49 4.34 30.41
CA GLY A 126 -5.79 5.31 29.37
C GLY A 126 -7.24 5.18 28.89
N PRO A 127 -7.76 6.13 28.09
CA PRO A 127 -9.08 6.04 27.48
C PRO A 127 -9.16 4.95 26.40
#